data_AF-A0A946QA78-F1
#
_entry.id   AF-A0A946QA78-F1
#
_cell.length_a   1.000
_cell.length_b   1.000
_cell.length_c   1.000
_cell.angle_alpha   90.00
_cell.angle_beta   90.00
_cell.angle_gamma   90.00
#
_symmetry.space_group_name_H-M   'P 1'
#
loop_
_entity.id
_entity.type
_entity.pdbx_description
1 polymer ?
#
loop_
_entity_poly.entity_id
_entity_poly.type
_entity_poly.pdbx_seq_one_letter_code
_entity_poly.pdbx_strand_id
1 'polypeptide(L)'
;MLKEVGGKRSIDLLLTTHNPALLDVMGTEIVPFVTVSHRDVETGVSELTLLEELETLPKLLALGTIGKLSSQGKIEDALREGSHA
;
A
#
# COMPACT_ATOMS: atom_id res chain seq x y z
N MET A 1 2.38 3.99 -18.69
CA MET A 1 2.48 5.42 -19.08
C MET A 1 3.22 6.27 -18.05
N LEU A 2 2.73 6.45 -16.81
CA LEU A 2 3.39 7.33 -15.83
C LEU A 2 4.84 6.91 -15.52
N LYS A 3 5.05 5.64 -15.13
CA LYS A 3 6.39 5.05 -14.89
C LYS A 3 7.36 5.26 -16.05
N GLU A 4 6.87 5.10 -17.28
CA GLU A 4 7.66 5.24 -18.50
C GLU A 4 8.07 6.70 -18.77
N VAL A 5 7.15 7.65 -18.59
CA VAL A 5 7.43 9.08 -18.77
C VAL A 5 8.39 9.58 -17.69
N GLY A 6 8.21 9.14 -16.43
CA GLY A 6 9.12 9.46 -15.34
C GLY A 6 10.56 8.99 -15.62
N GLY A 7 10.71 7.72 -16.05
CA GLY A 7 12.00 7.17 -16.43
C GLY A 7 12.66 7.90 -17.61
N LYS A 8 11.91 8.22 -18.67
CA LYS A 8 12.41 8.96 -19.84
C LYS A 8 12.88 10.38 -19.52
N ARG A 9 12.34 11.00 -18.48
CA ARG A 9 12.63 12.39 -18.08
C ARG A 9 13.53 12.50 -16.86
N SER A 10 13.96 11.38 -16.27
CA SER A 10 14.71 11.34 -15.01
C SER A 10 13.98 12.09 -13.88
N ILE A 11 12.68 11.82 -13.75
CA ILE A 11 11.82 12.43 -12.72
C ILE A 11 11.33 11.34 -11.78
N ASP A 12 11.53 11.56 -10.48
CA ASP A 12 10.94 10.73 -9.43
C ASP A 12 9.45 10.99 -9.30
N LEU A 13 8.66 9.93 -9.21
CA LEU A 13 7.21 10.00 -9.14
C LEU A 13 6.74 9.71 -7.73
N LEU A 14 6.08 10.68 -7.10
CA LEU A 14 5.28 10.48 -5.90
C LEU A 14 3.80 10.40 -6.30
N LEU A 15 3.15 9.29 -5.96
CA LEU A 15 1.75 9.03 -6.29
C LEU A 15 0.96 8.77 -5.01
N THR A 16 -0.21 9.38 -4.90
CA THR A 16 -1.19 9.06 -3.85
C THR A 16 -2.47 8.59 -4.52
N THR A 17 -2.99 7.44 -4.12
CA THR A 17 -4.21 6.89 -4.72
C THR A 17 -4.95 6.02 -3.71
N HIS A 18 -6.27 6.05 -3.78
CA HIS A 18 -7.15 5.03 -3.20
C HIS A 18 -7.82 4.18 -4.30
N ASN A 19 -7.50 4.43 -5.58
CA ASN A 19 -8.11 3.73 -6.71
C ASN A 19 -7.52 2.31 -6.84
N PRO A 20 -8.32 1.25 -6.61
CA PRO A 20 -7.86 -0.13 -6.71
C PRO A 20 -7.26 -0.48 -8.07
N ALA A 21 -7.84 0.04 -9.16
CA ALA A 21 -7.37 -0.27 -10.50
C ALA A 21 -5.94 0.25 -10.76
N LEU A 22 -5.60 1.42 -10.20
CA LEU A 22 -4.24 1.96 -10.31
C LEU A 22 -3.24 1.14 -9.49
N LEU A 23 -3.64 0.71 -8.29
CA LEU A 23 -2.82 -0.17 -7.44
C LEU A 23 -2.56 -1.53 -8.12
N ASP A 24 -3.58 -2.12 -8.74
CA ASP A 24 -3.45 -3.38 -9.47
C ASP A 24 -2.53 -3.28 -10.68
N VAL A 25 -2.61 -2.18 -11.43
CA VAL A 25 -1.76 -1.94 -12.62
C VAL A 25 -0.29 -1.77 -12.25
N MET A 26 0.01 -1.22 -11.07
CA MET A 26 1.40 -1.04 -10.63
C MET A 26 2.06 -2.36 -10.21
N GLY A 27 1.27 -3.39 -9.89
CA GLY A 27 1.75 -4.74 -9.60
C GLY A 27 2.53 -4.87 -8.30
N THR A 28 3.20 -6.01 -8.11
CA THR A 28 3.96 -6.30 -6.88
C THR A 28 5.32 -5.61 -6.82
N GLU A 29 5.85 -5.13 -7.95
CA GLU A 29 7.14 -4.43 -8.01
C GLU A 29 7.20 -3.16 -7.16
N ILE A 30 6.04 -2.52 -6.93
CA ILE A 30 5.97 -1.28 -6.16
C ILE A 30 5.80 -1.50 -4.66
N VAL A 31 5.54 -2.74 -4.22
CA VAL A 31 5.19 -3.06 -2.82
C VAL A 31 6.22 -2.53 -1.81
N PRO A 32 7.55 -2.64 -2.04
CA PRO A 32 8.58 -2.04 -1.18
C PRO A 32 8.51 -0.51 -1.03
N PHE A 33 7.71 0.17 -1.86
CA PHE A 33 7.59 1.62 -1.91
C PHE A 33 6.16 2.11 -1.61
N VAL A 34 5.22 1.22 -1.31
CA VAL A 34 3.85 1.59 -0.96
C VAL A 34 3.78 1.99 0.50
N THR A 35 3.54 3.27 0.78
CA THR A 35 3.21 3.74 2.12
C THR A 35 1.70 3.83 2.28
N VAL A 36 1.17 3.15 3.28
CA VAL A 36 -0.26 3.18 3.61
C VAL A 36 -0.50 4.27 4.64
N SER A 37 -1.38 5.23 4.29
CA SER A 37 -1.89 6.20 5.25
C SER A 37 -3.12 5.62 5.94
N HIS A 38 -3.04 5.43 7.25
CA HIS A 38 -4.11 4.90 8.08
C HIS A 38 -4.27 5.73 9.34
N ARG A 39 -5.35 5.47 10.10
CA ARG A 39 -5.65 6.17 11.35
C ARG A 39 -5.40 5.22 12.50
N ASP A 40 -4.55 5.64 13.44
CA ASP A 40 -4.41 4.95 14.72
C ASP A 40 -5.73 5.01 15.48
N VAL A 41 -6.21 3.86 15.96
CA VAL A 41 -7.55 3.72 16.54
C VAL A 41 -7.64 4.27 17.96
N GLU A 42 -6.52 4.34 18.68
CA GLU A 42 -6.46 4.76 20.09
C GLU A 42 -6.32 6.28 20.22
N THR A 43 -5.35 6.86 19.50
CA THR A 43 -4.98 8.28 19.54
C THR A 43 -5.70 9.10 18.47
N GLY A 44 -6.18 8.45 17.40
CA GLY A 44 -6.82 9.10 16.28
C GLY A 44 -5.85 9.83 15.33
N VAL A 45 -4.53 9.72 15.50
CA VAL A 45 -3.55 10.35 14.59
C VAL A 45 -3.47 9.59 13.27
N SER A 46 -3.01 10.26 12.22
CA SER A 46 -2.69 9.61 10.96
C SER A 46 -1.27 9.08 10.99
N GLU A 47 -1.13 7.80 10.68
CA GLU A 47 0.15 7.11 10.57
C GLU A 47 0.44 6.75 9.12
N LEU A 48 1.74 6.66 8.82
CA LEU A 48 2.26 6.27 7.53
C LEU A 48 3.14 5.06 7.75
N THR A 49 2.67 3.90 7.29
CA THR A 49 3.38 2.62 7.47
C THR A 49 3.80 2.09 6.12
N LEU A 50 5.05 1.63 6.00
CA LEU A 50 5.50 1.01 4.75
C LEU A 50 4.84 -0.37 4.66
N LEU A 51 4.25 -0.68 3.50
CA LEU A 51 3.53 -1.93 3.31
C LEU A 51 4.44 -3.16 3.50
N GLU A 52 5.72 -3.04 3.14
CA GLU A 52 6.75 -4.06 3.33
C GLU A 52 7.07 -4.35 4.81
N GLU A 53 6.80 -3.41 5.73
CA GLU A 53 7.02 -3.61 7.17
C GLU A 53 5.95 -4.51 7.80
N LEU A 54 4.84 -4.80 7.10
CA LEU A 54 3.84 -5.73 7.59
C LEU A 54 4.36 -7.17 7.58
N GLU A 55 4.55 -7.76 8.75
CA GLU A 55 4.93 -9.19 8.88
C GLU A 55 3.92 -10.13 8.20
N THR A 56 2.65 -9.71 8.13
CA THR A 56 1.55 -10.43 7.48
C THR A 56 1.50 -10.23 5.96
N LEU A 57 2.36 -9.39 5.38
CA LEU A 57 2.36 -9.08 3.94
C LEU A 57 2.39 -10.32 3.04
N PRO A 58 3.23 -11.36 3.27
CA PRO A 58 3.21 -12.55 2.41
C PRO A 58 1.84 -13.26 2.41
N LYS A 59 1.15 -13.28 3.56
CA LYS A 59 -0.20 -13.86 3.67
C LYS A 59 -1.22 -12.99 2.93
N LEU A 60 -1.12 -11.67 3.04
CA LEU A 60 -1.98 -10.73 2.32
C LEU A 60 -1.85 -10.88 0.80
N LEU A 61 -0.62 -10.92 0.28
CA LEU A 61 -0.35 -11.08 -1.16
C LEU A 61 -0.88 -12.41 -1.72
N ALA A 62 -1.01 -13.45 -0.89
CA ALA A 62 -1.64 -14.71 -1.28
C ALA A 62 -3.17 -14.61 -1.49
N LEU A 63 -3.83 -13.59 -0.94
CA LEU A 63 -5.29 -13.39 -1.04
C LEU A 63 -5.71 -12.62 -2.31
N GLY A 64 -4.77 -11.93 -2.95
CA GLY A 64 -5.00 -11.24 -4.22
C GLY A 64 -4.09 -10.06 -4.47
N THR A 65 -4.47 -9.26 -5.45
CA THR A 65 -3.75 -8.04 -5.86
C THR A 65 -3.95 -6.90 -4.85
N ILE A 66 -3.03 -5.95 -4.81
CA ILE A 66 -3.06 -4.82 -3.85
C ILE A 66 -4.36 -4.01 -3.95
N GLY A 67 -4.85 -3.74 -5.16
CA GLY A 67 -6.11 -3.03 -5.35
C GLY A 67 -7.29 -3.81 -4.78
N LYS A 68 -7.35 -5.12 -5.01
CA LYS A 68 -8.37 -5.99 -4.40
C LYS A 68 -8.30 -5.93 -2.87
N LEU A 69 -7.12 -6.07 -2.29
CA LEU A 69 -6.92 -6.03 -0.83
C LEU A 69 -7.35 -4.69 -0.23
N SER A 70 -6.96 -3.58 -0.86
CA SER A 70 -7.36 -2.23 -0.47
C SER A 70 -8.88 -2.04 -0.56
N SER A 71 -9.52 -2.49 -1.65
CA SER A 71 -10.97 -2.39 -1.81
C SER A 71 -11.77 -3.20 -0.78
N GLN A 72 -11.15 -4.21 -0.19
CA GLN A 72 -11.76 -5.12 0.79
C GLN A 72 -11.43 -4.77 2.24
N GLY A 73 -10.66 -3.69 2.49
CA GLY A 73 -10.26 -3.31 3.84
C GLY A 73 -9.19 -4.22 4.47
N LYS A 74 -8.56 -5.12 3.69
CA LYS A 74 -7.67 -6.15 4.22
C LYS A 74 -6.31 -5.62 4.66
N ILE A 75 -5.89 -4.50 4.10
CA ILE A 75 -4.63 -3.85 4.47
C ILE A 75 -4.80 -3.17 5.82
N GLU A 76 -5.95 -2.52 6.03
CA GLU A 76 -6.35 -1.86 7.26
C GLU A 76 -6.56 -2.86 8.40
N ASP A 77 -7.17 -4.02 8.11
CA ASP A 77 -7.29 -5.12 9.07
C ASP A 77 -5.91 -5.60 9.55
N ALA A 78 -4.96 -5.81 8.62
CA ALA A 78 -3.62 -6.27 8.95
C ALA A 78 -2.79 -5.24 9.74
N LEU A 79 -2.99 -3.94 9.46
CA LEU A 79 -2.34 -2.85 10.21
C LEU A 79 -2.83 -2.79 11.66
N ARG A 80 -4.13 -3.07 11.91
CA ARG A 80 -4.68 -3.14 13.26
C ARG A 80 -4.14 -4.34 14.04
N GLU A 81 -4.00 -5.49 13.40
CA GLU A 81 -3.45 -6.69 14.03
C GLU A 81 -1.99 -6.50 14.47
N GLY A 82 -1.19 -5.77 13.68
CA GLY A 82 0.21 -5.46 14.00
C GLY A 82 0.42 -4.39 15.08
N SER A 83 -0.60 -3.56 15.36
CA SER A 83 -0.51 -2.47 16.36
C SER A 83 -0.72 -2.93 17.81
N HIS A 84 -0.87 -4.24 18.03
CA HIS A 84 -1.08 -4.87 19.35
C HIS A 84 0.15 -5.58 19.92
N ALA A 85 1.35 -5.30 19.40
CA ALA A 85 2.62 -5.88 19.86
C ALA A 85 3.42 -4.91 20.76
#